data_AF-A0A9Q3YWG9-F1
#
_entry.id   AF-A0A9Q3YWG9-F1
#
_cell.length_a   1.000
_cell.length_b   1.000
_cell.length_c   1.000
_cell.angle_alpha   90.00
_cell.angle_beta   90.00
_cell.angle_gamma   90.00
#
_symmetry.space_group_name_H-M   'P 1'
#
loop_
_entity.id
_entity.type
_entity.pdbx_description
1 polymer ?
#
loop_
_entity_poly.entity_id
_entity_poly.type
_entity_poly.pdbx_seq_one_letter_code
_entity_poly.pdbx_strand_id
1 'polypeptide(L)'
;MMVIDEPVKFGVFTANLFEGNTFDEVVVKNYGYAYKLLGISENNSISVNEKIFLGYLNASDTGLSLLKGDESFNNWSLLTKDANGNIAPINCP
;
A
#
# COMPACT_ATOMS: atom_id res chain seq x y z
N MET A 1 0.19 4.12 8.51
CA MET A 1 1.37 4.85 8.01
C MET A 1 1.99 4.05 6.87
N MET A 2 2.42 4.71 5.79
CA MET A 2 3.18 4.05 4.72
C MET A 2 4.68 4.31 4.92
N VAL A 3 5.50 3.30 4.70
CA VAL A 3 6.96 3.40 4.79
C VAL A 3 7.62 2.78 3.56
N ILE A 4 8.77 3.30 3.17
CA ILE A 4 9.63 2.70 2.14
C ILE A 4 10.48 1.65 2.84
N ASP A 5 10.17 0.39 2.59
CA ASP A 5 10.82 -0.76 3.22
C ASP A 5 11.88 -1.37 2.30
N GLU A 6 11.61 -1.35 0.99
CA GLU A 6 12.54 -1.79 -0.05
C GLU A 6 12.88 -0.63 -1.02
N PRO A 7 13.90 0.20 -0.72
CA PRO A 7 14.20 1.42 -1.48
C PRO A 7 14.46 1.19 -2.97
N VAL A 8 15.08 0.06 -3.34
CA VAL A 8 15.37 -0.28 -4.73
C VAL A 8 14.08 -0.54 -5.51
N LYS A 9 13.17 -1.34 -4.94
CA LYS A 9 11.85 -1.60 -5.55
C LYS A 9 11.02 -0.34 -5.63
N PHE A 10 11.04 0.47 -4.58
CA PHE A 10 10.37 1.76 -4.58
C PHE A 10 10.89 2.70 -5.67
N GLY A 11 12.21 2.72 -5.90
CA GLY A 11 12.82 3.44 -7.03
C GLY A 11 12.29 2.98 -8.39
N VAL A 12 12.22 1.67 -8.62
CA VAL A 12 11.69 1.09 -9.87
C VAL A 12 10.20 1.40 -10.03
N PHE A 13 9.41 1.22 -8.97
CA PHE A 13 7.98 1.55 -8.96
C PHE A 13 7.73 3.02 -9.30
N THR A 14 8.43 3.93 -8.61
CA THR A 14 8.24 5.37 -8.80
C THR A 14 8.75 5.85 -10.15
N ALA A 15 9.80 5.25 -10.72
CA ALA A 15 10.29 5.61 -12.05
C ALA A 15 9.20 5.48 -13.14
N ASN A 16 8.27 4.54 -12.98
CA ASN A 16 7.15 4.36 -13.90
C ASN A 16 6.08 5.46 -13.79
N LEU A 17 6.14 6.31 -12.76
CA LEU A 17 5.20 7.40 -12.55
C LEU A 17 5.62 8.69 -13.26
N PHE A 18 6.81 8.75 -13.83
CA PHE A 18 7.37 9.95 -14.43
C PHE A 18 7.58 9.79 -15.95
N GLU A 19 7.24 10.85 -16.68
CA GLU A 19 7.71 11.07 -18.04
C GLU A 19 8.74 12.21 -17.98
N GLY A 20 10.03 11.84 -18.00
CA GLY A 20 11.13 12.78 -17.75
C GLY A 20 11.13 13.27 -16.29
N ASN A 21 10.96 14.57 -16.08
CA ASN A 21 10.99 15.21 -14.75
C ASN A 21 9.58 15.55 -14.21
N THR A 22 8.53 15.15 -14.91
CA THR A 22 7.14 15.41 -14.53
C THR A 22 6.38 14.11 -14.36
N PHE A 23 5.35 14.12 -13.52
CA PHE A 23 4.46 12.97 -13.43
C PHE A 23 3.77 12.72 -14.77
N ASP A 24 3.71 11.44 -15.17
CA ASP A 24 2.90 11.01 -16.29
C ASP A 24 1.42 11.05 -15.87
N GLU A 25 0.68 12.00 -16.42
CA GLU A 25 -0.73 12.21 -16.10
C GLU A 25 -1.60 10.99 -16.43
N VAL A 26 -1.27 10.23 -17.49
CA VAL A 26 -2.00 9.03 -17.89
C VAL A 26 -1.78 7.94 -16.84
N VAL A 27 -0.54 7.73 -16.41
CA VAL A 27 -0.22 6.78 -15.36
C VAL A 27 -0.93 7.17 -14.05
N VAL A 28 -0.79 8.41 -13.59
CA VAL A 28 -1.46 8.88 -12.36
C VAL A 28 -2.98 8.68 -12.43
N LYS A 29 -3.60 8.99 -13.57
CA LYS A 29 -5.03 8.77 -13.79
C LYS A 29 -5.39 7.28 -13.71
N ASN A 30 -4.56 6.40 -14.26
CA ASN A 30 -4.75 4.95 -14.18
C ASN A 30 -4.68 4.42 -12.74
N TYR A 31 -3.76 4.94 -11.91
CA TYR A 31 -3.75 4.64 -10.47
C TYR A 31 -5.06 5.06 -9.80
N GLY A 32 -5.58 6.24 -10.13
CA GLY A 32 -6.87 6.72 -9.64
C GLY A 32 -8.05 5.81 -10.05
N TYR A 33 -8.04 5.27 -11.26
CA TYR A 33 -9.03 4.30 -11.70
C TYR A 33 -8.88 2.95 -11.01
N ALA A 34 -7.65 2.43 -10.89
CA ALA A 34 -7.38 1.17 -10.20
C ALA A 34 -7.87 1.24 -8.74
N TYR A 35 -7.59 2.34 -8.03
CA TYR A 35 -8.06 2.55 -6.68
C TYR A 35 -9.60 2.48 -6.56
N LYS A 36 -10.32 3.11 -7.49
CA LYS A 36 -11.79 3.02 -7.56
C LYS A 36 -12.29 1.62 -7.90
N LEU A 37 -11.63 0.93 -8.84
CA LEU A 37 -11.99 -0.42 -9.29
C LEU A 37 -11.76 -1.48 -8.21
N LEU A 38 -10.73 -1.29 -7.37
CA LEU A 38 -10.44 -2.16 -6.24
C LEU A 38 -11.52 -2.11 -5.15
N GLY A 39 -12.46 -1.16 -5.23
CA GLY A 39 -13.58 -1.07 -4.31
C GLY A 39 -13.20 -0.56 -2.92
N ILE A 40 -12.07 0.14 -2.79
CA ILE A 40 -11.71 0.84 -1.54
C ILE A 40 -12.72 1.98 -1.35
N SER A 41 -13.51 1.90 -0.29
CA SER A 41 -14.66 2.78 -0.06
C SER A 41 -14.82 3.07 1.43
N GLU A 42 -15.30 4.26 1.77
CA GLU A 42 -15.65 4.65 3.14
C GLU A 42 -16.75 3.78 3.76
N ASN A 43 -17.54 3.08 2.94
CA ASN A 43 -18.58 2.15 3.39
C ASN A 43 -18.03 0.78 3.84
N ASN A 44 -16.77 0.48 3.52
CA ASN A 44 -16.13 -0.75 3.99
C ASN A 44 -15.63 -0.59 5.42
N SER A 45 -15.47 -1.70 6.13
CA SER A 45 -14.70 -1.67 7.38
C SER A 45 -13.24 -1.28 7.10
N ILE A 46 -12.60 -0.69 8.11
CA ILE A 46 -11.17 -0.32 8.06
C ILE A 46 -10.32 -1.53 7.63
N SER A 47 -10.58 -2.70 8.22
CA SER A 47 -9.83 -3.93 7.92
C SER A 47 -9.99 -4.42 6.49
N VAL A 48 -11.17 -4.23 5.87
CA VAL A 48 -11.40 -4.58 4.46
C VAL A 48 -10.60 -3.65 3.55
N ASN A 49 -10.63 -2.34 3.82
CA ASN A 49 -9.85 -1.37 3.04
C ASN A 49 -8.34 -1.61 3.19
N GLU A 50 -7.84 -1.87 4.41
CA GLU A 50 -6.45 -2.24 4.67
C GLU A 50 -6.04 -3.48 3.86
N LYS A 51 -6.90 -4.51 3.81
CA LYS A 51 -6.65 -5.72 3.04
C LYS A 51 -6.54 -5.48 1.54
N ILE A 52 -7.49 -4.75 0.99
CA ILE A 52 -7.51 -4.43 -0.44
C ILE A 52 -6.29 -3.60 -0.80
N PHE A 53 -5.98 -2.58 0.01
CA PHE A 53 -4.86 -1.68 -0.24
C PHE A 53 -3.50 -2.39 -0.10
N LEU A 54 -3.29 -3.23 0.92
CA LEU A 54 -2.07 -4.03 1.01
C LEU A 54 -1.94 -5.00 -0.17
N GLY A 55 -3.05 -5.63 -0.57
CA GLY A 55 -3.08 -6.48 -1.75
C GLY A 55 -2.62 -5.75 -3.02
N TYR A 56 -3.03 -4.50 -3.18
CA TYR A 56 -2.60 -3.64 -4.28
C TYR A 56 -1.11 -3.32 -4.25
N LEU A 57 -0.57 -2.92 -3.09
CA LEU A 57 0.84 -2.59 -2.93
C LEU A 57 1.74 -3.81 -3.22
N ASN A 58 1.32 -4.99 -2.78
CA ASN A 58 2.03 -6.25 -3.02
C ASN A 58 1.95 -6.67 -4.49
N ALA A 59 0.78 -6.54 -5.13
CA ALA A 59 0.61 -6.87 -6.55
C ALA A 59 1.39 -5.93 -7.48
N SER A 60 1.61 -4.68 -7.06
CA SER A 60 2.34 -3.66 -7.81
C SER A 60 3.84 -3.61 -7.48
N ASP A 61 4.34 -4.55 -6.67
CA ASP A 61 5.74 -4.66 -6.18
C ASP A 61 6.36 -3.31 -5.79
N THR A 62 5.59 -2.50 -5.06
CA THR A 62 5.92 -1.08 -4.81
C THR A 62 7.13 -0.84 -3.91
N GLY A 63 7.58 -1.85 -3.16
CA GLY A 63 8.54 -1.68 -2.07
C GLY A 63 8.01 -0.87 -0.88
N LEU A 64 6.72 -0.55 -0.85
CA LEU A 64 6.04 0.13 0.24
C LEU A 64 5.42 -0.89 1.21
N SER A 65 5.53 -0.58 2.49
CA SER A 65 4.95 -1.34 3.59
C SER A 65 3.92 -0.49 4.35
N LEU A 66 2.91 -1.15 4.93
CA LEU A 66 1.87 -0.50 5.73
C LEU A 66 2.06 -0.79 7.22
N LEU A 67 2.30 0.25 7.99
CA LEU A 67 2.34 0.20 9.45
C LEU A 67 0.99 0.62 10.04
N LYS A 68 0.50 -0.16 11.00
CA LYS A 68 -0.71 0.09 11.78
C LYS A 68 -0.33 0.35 13.24
N GLY A 69 -0.68 1.54 13.72
CA GLY A 69 -0.58 1.88 15.13
C GLY A 69 -1.70 1.20 15.91
N ASP A 70 -1.45 0.91 17.18
CA ASP A 70 -2.51 0.61 18.14
C ASP A 70 -3.39 1.85 18.42
N GLU A 71 -4.45 1.69 19.21
CA GLU A 71 -5.40 2.77 19.51
C GLU A 71 -4.73 3.99 20.17
N SER A 72 -3.61 3.79 20.85
CA SER A 72 -2.85 4.84 21.54
C SER A 72 -1.63 5.32 20.74
N PHE A 73 -1.38 4.79 19.55
CA PHE A 73 -0.16 4.99 18.75
C PHE A 73 1.15 4.72 19.50
N ASN A 74 1.10 3.92 20.56
CA ASN A 74 2.26 3.56 21.38
C ASN A 74 3.01 2.36 20.79
N ASN A 75 2.28 1.46 20.14
CA ASN A 75 2.84 0.32 19.44
C ASN A 75 2.49 0.38 17.97
N TRP A 76 3.41 -0.12 17.14
CA TRP A 76 3.25 -0.21 15.70
C TRP A 76 3.39 -1.65 15.26
N SER A 77 2.62 -2.02 14.26
CA SER A 77 2.67 -3.33 13.64
C SER A 77 2.75 -3.20 12.12
N LEU A 78 3.57 -4.02 11.49
CA LEU A 78 3.59 -4.19 10.05
C LEU A 78 2.41 -5.04 9.61
N LEU A 79 1.57 -4.50 8.73
CA LEU A 79 0.54 -5.27 8.06
C LEU A 79 1.20 -6.13 6.99
N THR A 80 1.11 -7.45 7.14
CA THR A 80 1.58 -8.40 6.14
C THR A 80 0.47 -9.35 5.71
N LYS A 81 0.67 -10.03 4.59
CA LYS A 81 -0.21 -11.08 4.11
C LYS A 81 0.33 -12.43 4.59
N ASP A 82 -0.46 -13.19 5.32
CA ASP A 82 -0.11 -14.55 5.72
C ASP A 82 -0.16 -15.53 4.53
N ALA A 83 0.30 -16.77 4.74
CA ALA A 83 0.29 -17.82 3.72
C ALA A 83 -1.11 -18.17 3.18
N ASN A 84 -2.16 -17.85 3.92
CA ASN A 84 -3.56 -18.08 3.55
C ASN A 84 -4.20 -16.87 2.86
N GLY A 85 -3.45 -15.78 2.70
CA GLY A 85 -3.89 -14.56 2.08
C GLY A 85 -4.69 -13.62 2.98
N ASN A 86 -4.68 -13.84 4.28
CA ASN A 86 -5.24 -12.93 5.28
C ASN A 86 -4.22 -11.84 5.63
N ILE A 87 -4.72 -10.70 6.11
CA ILE A 87 -3.85 -9.66 6.66
C ILE A 87 -3.65 -9.94 8.13
N ALA A 88 -2.39 -10.07 8.54
CA ALA A 88 -2.00 -10.23 9.93
C ALA A 88 -1.02 -9.12 10.31
N PRO A 89 -1.25 -8.41 11.43
CA PRO A 89 -0.26 -7.48 11.97
C PRO A 89 0.90 -8.27 12.61
N ILE A 90 2.14 -7.85 12.32
CA ILE A 90 3.36 -8.30 13.01
C ILE A 90 3.86 -7.11 13.82
N ASN A 91 3.99 -7.24 15.13
CA ASN A 91 4.52 -6.17 15.97
C ASN A 91 5.93 -5.78 15.53
N CYS A 92 6.16 -4.49 15.38
CA CYS A 92 7.49 -3.94 15.21
C CYS A 92 8.23 -4.02 16.55
N PRO A 93 9.51 -4.44 16.57
CA PRO A 93 10.34 -4.45 17.77
C PRO A 93 10.65 -3.05 18.31
#